data_AF-S6V692-F1
#
_entry.id   AF-S6V692-F1
#
_cell.length_a   1.000
_cell.length_b   1.000
_cell.length_c   1.000
_cell.angle_alpha   90.00
_cell.angle_beta   90.00
_cell.angle_gamma   90.00
#
_symmetry.space_group_name_H-M   'P 1'
#
loop_
_entity.id
_entity.type
_entity.pdbx_description
1 polymer ?
#
loop_
_entity_poly.entity_id
_entity_poly.type
_entity_poly.pdbx_seq_one_letter_code
_entity_poly.pdbx_strand_id
1 'polypeptide(L)'
;AYLRAQKVRDCVWLTADVHYCAAHHYQPDLAVFQDFDPFWEFVAGPLNAGSFGPNVLDKTFGPELVFQKAPPAQNTSPFAGYQFFGEVNIDGQTGEMSVALRDLDGVSVFERKLQPAAEISRIV
;
A
#
# COMPACT_ATOMS: atom_id res chain seq x y z
N ALA A 1 1.13 0.96 18.66
CA ALA A 1 0.80 0.68 20.07
C ALA A 1 -0.61 0.11 20.22
N TYR A 2 -1.67 0.89 19.97
CA TYR A 2 -3.05 0.43 20.23
C TYR A 2 -3.45 -0.83 19.44
N LEU A 3 -3.29 -0.84 18.11
CA LEU A 3 -3.67 -1.99 17.27
C LEU A 3 -2.99 -3.28 17.75
N ARG A 4 -1.69 -3.22 17.99
CA ARG A 4 -0.89 -4.32 18.54
C ARG A 4 -1.39 -4.78 19.91
N ALA A 5 -1.64 -3.84 20.84
CA ALA A 5 -2.15 -4.15 22.17
C ALA A 5 -3.54 -4.81 22.15
N GLN A 6 -4.39 -4.41 21.20
CA GLN A 6 -5.70 -5.02 20.96
C GLN A 6 -5.65 -6.27 20.07
N LYS A 7 -4.44 -6.70 19.65
CA LYS A 7 -4.24 -7.83 18.74
C LYS A 7 -5.04 -7.70 17.44
N VAL A 8 -5.18 -6.48 16.92
CA VAL A 8 -5.68 -6.25 15.56
C VAL A 8 -4.52 -6.54 14.61
N ARG A 9 -4.61 -7.63 13.86
CA ARG A 9 -3.57 -8.16 12.96
C ARG A 9 -3.93 -7.89 11.51
N ASP A 10 -3.01 -8.19 10.60
CA ASP A 10 -3.23 -8.15 9.14
C ASP A 10 -3.76 -6.81 8.63
N CYS A 11 -3.28 -5.72 9.22
CA CYS A 11 -3.66 -4.38 8.84
C CYS A 11 -3.13 -4.06 7.43
N VAL A 12 -4.01 -3.51 6.59
CA VAL A 12 -3.68 -2.99 5.27
C VAL A 12 -4.23 -1.58 5.16
N TRP A 13 -3.42 -0.66 4.65
CA TRP A 13 -3.77 0.72 4.42
C TRP A 13 -4.00 0.96 2.93
N LEU A 14 -5.14 1.56 2.59
CA LEU A 14 -5.48 1.95 1.22
C LEU A 14 -5.51 3.47 1.15
N THR A 15 -4.68 4.05 0.28
CA THR A 15 -4.46 5.49 0.17
C THR A 15 -4.75 5.95 -1.26
N ALA A 16 -5.52 7.02 -1.46
CA ALA A 16 -5.90 7.47 -2.82
C ALA A 16 -5.52 8.91 -3.17
N ASP A 17 -5.46 9.80 -2.18
CA ASP A 17 -5.40 11.26 -2.39
C ASP A 17 -4.03 11.81 -2.86
N VAL A 18 -2.93 11.09 -2.67
CA VAL A 18 -1.58 11.68 -2.83
C VAL A 18 -1.09 11.79 -4.29
N HIS A 19 -1.92 11.43 -5.27
CA HIS A 19 -1.73 11.69 -6.70
C HIS A 19 -0.48 11.03 -7.35
N TYR A 20 -0.07 9.87 -6.85
CA TYR A 20 0.81 8.90 -7.52
C TYR A 20 0.45 7.48 -7.10
N CYS A 21 1.06 6.49 -7.73
CA CYS A 21 0.84 5.08 -7.44
C CYS A 21 2.06 4.47 -6.74
N ALA A 22 1.85 3.72 -5.66
CA ALA A 22 2.94 3.10 -4.91
C ALA A 22 2.48 1.92 -4.07
N ALA A 23 3.44 1.08 -3.69
CA ALA A 23 3.27 0.08 -2.64
C ALA A 23 4.42 0.21 -1.64
N HIS A 24 4.06 0.34 -0.36
CA HIS A 24 5.01 0.42 0.74
C HIS A 24 4.78 -0.74 1.70
N HIS A 25 5.88 -1.28 2.23
CA HIS A 25 5.83 -2.22 3.35
C HIS A 25 6.52 -1.61 4.55
N TYR A 26 5.79 -1.46 5.66
CA TYR A 26 6.29 -0.82 6.86
C TYR A 26 6.79 -1.87 7.84
N GLN A 27 8.04 -1.75 8.28
CA GLN A 27 8.71 -2.73 9.12
C GLN A 27 9.23 -2.09 10.41
N PRO A 28 8.91 -2.63 11.61
CA PRO A 28 9.34 -2.06 12.88
C PRO A 28 10.87 -2.08 13.05
N ASP A 29 11.56 -3.06 12.48
CA ASP A 29 13.03 -3.15 12.55
C ASP A 29 13.74 -2.03 11.78
N LEU A 30 13.04 -1.41 10.82
CA LEU A 30 13.52 -0.26 10.04
C LEU A 30 13.00 1.08 10.59
N ALA A 31 12.13 1.04 11.59
CA ALA A 31 11.36 2.18 12.07
C ALA A 31 12.00 2.88 13.28
N VAL A 32 11.77 4.19 13.38
CA VAL A 32 12.04 4.94 14.62
C VAL A 32 11.05 4.55 15.72
N PHE A 33 9.76 4.46 15.39
CA PHE A 33 8.74 3.96 16.30
C PHE A 33 8.53 2.46 16.06
N GLN A 34 8.85 1.59 17.03
CA GLN A 34 8.90 0.14 16.79
C GLN A 34 7.72 -0.65 17.39
N ASP A 35 6.81 0.00 18.11
CA ASP A 35 5.68 -0.69 18.77
C ASP A 35 4.46 -0.86 17.84
N PHE A 36 4.65 -1.63 16.76
CA PHE A 36 3.59 -1.99 15.82
C PHE A 36 3.94 -3.32 15.12
N ASP A 37 2.92 -3.97 14.54
CA ASP A 37 3.14 -5.13 13.66
C ASP A 37 3.34 -4.65 12.22
N PRO A 38 4.17 -5.33 11.39
CA PRO A 38 4.36 -4.96 10.00
C PRO A 38 3.04 -4.85 9.23
N PHE A 39 2.95 -3.90 8.30
CA PHE A 39 1.76 -3.70 7.49
C PHE A 39 2.07 -3.18 6.09
N TRP A 40 1.12 -3.37 5.17
CA TRP A 40 1.19 -2.85 3.81
C TRP A 40 0.38 -1.57 3.67
N GLU A 41 0.88 -0.67 2.83
CA GLU A 41 0.10 0.43 2.26
C GLU A 41 0.11 0.34 0.74
N PHE A 42 -1.06 0.48 0.14
CA PHE A 42 -1.23 0.57 -1.30
C PHE A 42 -1.81 1.92 -1.65
N VAL A 43 -1.05 2.66 -2.46
CA VAL A 43 -1.39 4.00 -2.92
C VAL A 43 -1.86 3.91 -4.37
N ALA A 44 -3.10 4.31 -4.61
CA ALA A 44 -3.72 4.29 -5.92
C ALA A 44 -4.30 5.67 -6.26
N GLY A 45 -3.66 6.40 -7.17
CA GLY A 45 -4.23 7.64 -7.66
C GLY A 45 -3.25 8.51 -8.44
N PRO A 46 -3.75 9.62 -9.01
CA PRO A 46 -5.16 9.97 -9.05
C PRO A 46 -5.89 9.22 -10.18
N LEU A 47 -7.21 9.05 -10.08
CA LEU A 47 -8.01 8.49 -11.18
C LEU A 47 -8.25 9.53 -12.30
N ASN A 48 -8.45 10.80 -11.93
CA ASN A 48 -8.60 11.91 -12.88
C ASN A 48 -8.32 13.27 -12.23
N ALA A 49 -7.05 13.52 -11.87
CA ALA A 49 -6.59 14.80 -11.32
C ALA A 49 -5.15 15.07 -11.75
N GLY A 50 -4.64 16.29 -11.49
CA GLY A 50 -3.22 16.58 -11.72
C GLY A 50 -2.34 15.60 -10.92
N SER A 51 -1.36 14.97 -11.53
CA SER A 51 -0.47 14.02 -10.84
C SER A 51 0.66 14.75 -10.09
N PHE A 52 1.07 14.24 -8.93
CA PHE A 52 2.09 14.82 -8.05
C PHE A 52 3.03 13.74 -7.50
N GLY A 53 3.94 14.14 -6.60
CA GLY A 53 4.76 13.23 -5.82
C GLY A 53 5.92 12.58 -6.60
N PRO A 54 6.60 11.58 -6.01
CA PRO A 54 6.43 11.18 -4.60
C PRO A 54 7.05 12.20 -3.64
N ASN A 55 6.71 12.11 -2.36
CA ASN A 55 7.46 12.78 -1.30
C ASN A 55 8.58 11.88 -0.77
N VAL A 56 9.58 12.46 -0.11
CA VAL A 56 10.60 11.70 0.60
C VAL A 56 9.94 10.93 1.75
N LEU A 57 10.19 9.62 1.81
CA LEU A 57 9.66 8.77 2.87
C LEU A 57 10.32 9.07 4.21
N ASP A 58 9.49 9.31 5.22
CA ASP A 58 9.93 9.50 6.60
C ASP A 58 10.09 8.16 7.33
N LYS A 59 11.10 8.08 8.20
CA LYS A 59 11.48 6.81 8.87
C LYS A 59 10.64 6.47 10.09
N THR A 60 9.61 7.24 10.44
CA THR A 60 8.79 7.02 11.64
C THR A 60 8.29 5.57 11.74
N PHE A 61 7.77 5.02 10.63
CA PHE A 61 7.25 3.64 10.56
C PHE A 61 8.11 2.68 9.73
N GLY A 62 9.35 3.07 9.41
CA GLY A 62 10.29 2.20 8.68
C GLY A 62 9.76 1.72 7.31
N PRO A 63 9.37 2.64 6.41
CA PRO A 63 8.87 2.25 5.09
C PRO A 63 9.95 1.66 4.20
N GLU A 64 9.62 0.54 3.58
CA GLU A 64 10.30 0.01 2.40
C GLU A 64 9.50 0.41 1.15
N LEU A 65 10.13 1.13 0.21
CA LEU A 65 9.54 1.48 -1.08
C LEU A 65 9.61 0.27 -2.02
N VAL A 66 8.54 -0.52 -2.08
CA VAL A 66 8.49 -1.74 -2.90
C VAL A 66 8.15 -1.43 -4.36
N PHE A 67 7.26 -0.47 -4.58
CA PHE A 67 6.87 -0.02 -5.91
C PHE A 67 6.50 1.46 -5.92
N GLN A 68 6.79 2.15 -7.02
CA GLN A 68 6.36 3.51 -7.25
C GLN A 68 6.24 3.83 -8.73
N LYS A 69 5.18 4.55 -9.10
CA LYS A 69 4.98 5.16 -10.41
C LYS A 69 4.36 6.55 -10.23
N ALA A 70 5.13 7.57 -10.59
CA ALA A 70 4.82 8.97 -10.37
C ALA A 70 5.18 9.78 -11.64
N PRO A 71 4.57 10.96 -11.86
CA PRO A 71 4.85 11.79 -13.04
C PRO A 71 6.27 12.36 -12.99
N PRO A 72 6.84 12.73 -14.15
CA PRO A 72 8.16 13.36 -14.23
C PRO A 72 8.16 14.82 -13.73
N ALA A 73 6.99 15.45 -13.64
CA ALA A 73 6.80 16.81 -13.15
C ALA A 73 5.55 16.91 -12.26
N GLN A 74 5.57 17.85 -11.31
CA GLN A 74 4.41 18.12 -10.45
C GLN A 74 3.26 18.74 -11.24
N ASN A 75 2.03 18.50 -10.77
CA ASN A 75 0.80 18.98 -11.39
C ASN A 75 0.68 18.60 -12.88
N THR A 76 1.14 17.39 -13.22
CA THR A 76 1.07 16.88 -14.60
C THR A 76 -0.38 16.60 -14.99
N SER A 77 -0.76 16.93 -16.22
CA SER A 77 -2.13 16.74 -16.73
C SER A 77 -2.62 15.29 -16.61
N PRO A 78 -3.91 15.04 -16.33
CA PRO A 78 -4.51 13.71 -16.40
C PRO A 78 -4.26 12.98 -17.72
N PHE A 79 -4.12 13.72 -18.82
CA PHE A 79 -3.86 13.16 -20.16
C PHE A 79 -2.42 12.67 -20.37
N ALA A 80 -1.52 12.87 -19.41
CA ALA A 80 -0.12 12.48 -19.55
C ALA A 80 0.18 11.02 -19.17
N GLY A 81 -0.85 10.20 -18.89
CA GLY A 81 -0.68 8.76 -18.63
C GLY A 81 -0.23 8.38 -17.21
N TYR A 82 -0.35 9.29 -16.24
CA TYR A 82 0.00 9.06 -14.83
C TYR A 82 -1.24 9.06 -13.92
N GLN A 83 -2.27 8.36 -14.35
CA GLN A 83 -3.49 8.17 -13.58
C GLN A 83 -3.66 6.68 -13.28
N PHE A 84 -4.13 6.37 -12.08
CA PHE A 84 -4.11 5.03 -11.52
C PHE A 84 -5.34 4.74 -10.67
N PHE A 85 -5.69 3.47 -10.55
CA PHE A 85 -6.67 2.97 -9.60
C PHE A 85 -6.23 1.63 -9.01
N GLY A 86 -6.83 1.27 -7.88
CA GLY A 86 -6.55 0.03 -7.16
C GLY A 86 -7.73 -0.91 -7.21
N GLU A 87 -7.45 -2.20 -7.27
CA GLU A 87 -8.41 -3.29 -7.15
C GLU A 87 -7.95 -4.21 -6.03
N VAL A 88 -8.86 -4.54 -5.11
CA VAL A 88 -8.60 -5.47 -4.01
C VAL A 88 -9.66 -6.55 -4.05
N ASN A 89 -9.21 -7.80 -4.17
CA ASN A 89 -10.06 -8.98 -4.10
C ASN A 89 -9.66 -9.81 -2.88
N ILE A 90 -10.63 -10.24 -2.09
CA ILE A 90 -10.41 -11.13 -0.95
C ILE A 90 -11.15 -12.43 -1.24
N ASP A 91 -10.41 -13.54 -1.26
CA ASP A 91 -11.02 -14.86 -1.38
C ASP A 91 -11.74 -15.23 -0.08
N GLY A 92 -13.04 -15.51 -0.17
CA GLY A 92 -13.88 -15.74 1.01
C GLY A 92 -13.62 -17.06 1.74
N GLN A 93 -12.89 -18.01 1.13
CA GLN A 93 -12.60 -19.31 1.75
C GLN A 93 -11.25 -19.31 2.46
N THR A 94 -10.26 -18.70 1.83
CA THR A 94 -8.86 -18.69 2.30
C THR A 94 -8.48 -17.40 3.02
N GLY A 95 -9.19 -16.32 2.76
CA GLY A 95 -8.82 -14.98 3.21
C GLY A 95 -7.64 -14.37 2.45
N GLU A 96 -7.13 -15.01 1.38
CA GLU A 96 -6.08 -14.43 0.54
C GLU A 96 -6.58 -13.10 -0.05
N MET A 97 -5.84 -12.02 0.20
CA MET A 97 -6.08 -10.72 -0.41
C MET A 97 -5.14 -10.56 -1.62
N SER A 98 -5.71 -10.36 -2.79
CA SER A 98 -4.99 -9.96 -4.01
C SER A 98 -5.22 -8.47 -4.26
N VAL A 99 -4.13 -7.72 -4.37
CA VAL A 99 -4.11 -6.29 -4.69
C VAL A 99 -3.49 -6.10 -6.06
N ALA A 100 -4.17 -5.36 -6.93
CA ALA A 100 -3.64 -4.89 -8.20
C ALA A 100 -3.73 -3.36 -8.27
N LEU A 101 -2.63 -2.72 -8.62
CA LEU A 101 -2.58 -1.30 -8.97
C LEU A 101 -2.54 -1.19 -10.48
N ARG A 102 -3.44 -0.42 -11.08
CA ARG A 102 -3.65 -0.35 -12.53
C ARG A 102 -3.50 1.06 -13.06
N ASP A 103 -3.04 1.19 -14.30
CA ASP A 103 -3.15 2.44 -15.06
C ASP A 103 -4.53 2.60 -15.72
N LEU A 104 -4.77 3.71 -16.43
CA LEU A 104 -6.06 4.02 -17.08
C LEU A 104 -6.51 3.00 -18.12
N ASP A 105 -5.57 2.30 -18.74
CA ASP A 105 -5.89 1.26 -19.73
C ASP A 105 -6.29 -0.06 -19.04
N GLY A 106 -6.33 -0.06 -17.70
CA GLY A 106 -6.63 -1.24 -16.89
C GLY A 106 -5.45 -2.20 -16.75
N VAL A 107 -4.28 -1.83 -17.27
CA VAL A 107 -3.08 -2.66 -17.20
C VAL A 107 -2.53 -2.62 -15.78
N SER A 108 -2.29 -3.81 -15.22
CA SER A 108 -1.70 -3.94 -13.90
C SER A 108 -0.23 -3.51 -13.94
N VAL A 109 0.10 -2.48 -13.15
CA VAL A 109 1.47 -1.96 -13.01
C VAL A 109 2.17 -2.52 -11.78
N PHE A 110 1.40 -3.08 -10.83
CA PHE A 110 1.90 -3.78 -9.66
C PHE A 110 0.85 -4.74 -9.10
N GLU A 111 1.28 -5.91 -8.64
CA GLU A 111 0.41 -6.90 -8.00
C GLU A 111 1.05 -7.44 -6.72
N ARG A 112 0.21 -7.69 -5.71
CA ARG A 112 0.63 -8.33 -4.46
C ARG A 112 -0.46 -9.25 -3.92
N LYS A 113 -0.07 -10.46 -3.55
CA LYS A 113 -0.89 -11.37 -2.76
C LYS A 113 -0.46 -11.33 -1.31
N LEU A 114 -1.42 -11.24 -0.40
CA LEU A 114 -1.23 -11.24 1.04
C LEU A 114 -2.03 -12.40 1.63
N GLN A 115 -1.35 -13.19 2.45
CA GLN A 115 -1.99 -14.25 3.23
C GLN A 115 -2.36 -13.69 4.61
N PRO A 116 -3.49 -14.11 5.20
CA PRO A 116 -3.75 -13.88 6.61
C PRO A 116 -2.61 -14.42 7.47
N ALA A 117 -2.28 -13.75 8.57
CA ALA A 117 -1.34 -14.31 9.53
C ALA A 117 -1.89 -15.64 10.06
N ALA A 118 -1.06 -16.69 10.06
CA ALA A 118 -1.44 -17.95 10.69
C ALA A 118 -1.71 -17.70 12.18
N GLU A 119 -2.85 -18.18 12.68
CA GLU A 119 -3.05 -18.26 14.12
C GLU A 119 -1.99 -19.19 14.70
N ILE A 120 -1.05 -18.63 15.48
CA ILE A 120 -0.20 -19.44 16.34
C ILE A 120 -1.13 -19.91 17.48
N SER A 121 -1.80 -21.03 17.26
CA SER A 121 -2.47 -21.75 18.34
C SER A 121 -1.40 -22.05 19.39
N ARG A 122 -1.51 -21.39 20.54
CA ARG A 122 -0.67 -21.75 21.68
C ARG A 122 -1.07 -23.17 22.07
N ILE A 123 -0.23 -24.14 21.70
CA ILE A 123 -0.22 -25.43 22.38
C ILE A 123 0.19 -25.10 23.83
N VAL A 124 -0.79 -25.11 24.72
CA VAL A 124 -0.63 -25.23 26.17
C VAL A 124 -1.45 -26.41 26.62
#